data_AF-A0A2E9M062-F1
#
_entry.id   AF-A0A2E9M062-F1
#
_cell.length_a   1.000
_cell.length_b   1.000
_cell.length_c   1.000
_cell.angle_alpha   90.00
_cell.angle_beta   90.00
_cell.angle_gamma   90.00
#
_symmetry.space_group_name_H-M   'P 1'
#
loop_
_entity.id
_entity.type
_entity.pdbx_description
1 polymer ?
#
loop_
_entity_poly.entity_id
_entity_poly.type
_entity_poly.pdbx_seq_one_letter_code
_entity_poly.pdbx_strand_id
1 'polypeptide(L)'
;MHARHTVSTARTGKLLRVLMISAVACGCTTTWAAGGAHEHGAAELLLSSEGKDIQITFNAPAQSLVGFESAAITEEQKAAVARAEAILMAPHDLFSLTGNSCELIDATVDVSSLGAVATAPSQPEAHADHSEEHADDHDDHDDHDEDHASTSDNHVHEHHDHDDDGDASDADSHSDVSASYTFECESNEALTRIVFNRDGLPFGLERIDVLWVADWGQGAGQATPQSPSVNLQN
;
A
#
# COMPACT_ATOMS: atom_id res chain seq x y z
N MET A 1 92.44 -13.39 -21.76
CA MET A 1 92.59 -13.67 -23.20
C MET A 1 91.29 -14.29 -23.70
N HIS A 2 90.82 -13.94 -24.91
CA HIS A 2 89.73 -14.58 -25.71
C HIS A 2 88.40 -14.90 -24.95
N ALA A 3 87.25 -14.23 -25.10
CA ALA A 3 86.60 -13.40 -26.14
C ALA A 3 85.75 -14.14 -27.21
N ARG A 4 84.41 -13.99 -27.08
CA ARG A 4 83.33 -14.27 -28.08
C ARG A 4 83.08 -15.79 -28.34
N HIS A 5 81.94 -16.26 -28.84
CA HIS A 5 80.85 -15.63 -29.62
C HIS A 5 79.41 -15.94 -29.14
N THR A 6 78.46 -15.18 -29.68
CA THR A 6 77.00 -15.25 -29.50
C THR A 6 76.30 -16.24 -30.44
N VAL A 7 75.19 -16.84 -30.00
CA VAL A 7 74.06 -17.23 -30.89
C VAL A 7 72.74 -16.82 -30.22
N SER A 8 71.78 -16.33 -30.99
CA SER A 8 70.43 -15.99 -30.54
C SER A 8 69.40 -16.96 -31.15
N THR A 9 68.40 -17.37 -30.36
CA THR A 9 67.23 -18.12 -30.85
C THR A 9 65.97 -17.58 -30.20
N ALA A 10 65.26 -16.69 -30.90
CA ALA A 10 63.93 -16.26 -30.50
C ALA A 10 62.91 -17.40 -30.68
N ARG A 11 61.95 -17.53 -29.77
CA ARG A 11 60.79 -18.41 -29.95
C ARG A 11 59.50 -17.75 -29.46
N THR A 12 58.90 -16.98 -30.36
CA THR A 12 57.44 -16.87 -30.59
C THR A 12 56.54 -17.22 -29.39
N GLY A 13 56.06 -16.19 -28.68
CA GLY A 13 55.04 -16.38 -27.65
C GLY A 13 53.74 -16.92 -28.24
N LYS A 14 53.18 -17.98 -27.63
CA LYS A 14 51.79 -18.37 -27.86
C LYS A 14 50.88 -17.47 -27.03
N LEU A 15 50.02 -16.69 -27.69
CA LEU A 15 48.95 -15.95 -27.05
C LEU A 15 47.95 -16.93 -26.43
N LEU A 16 48.01 -17.09 -25.11
CA LEU A 16 47.05 -17.89 -24.35
C LEU A 16 45.71 -17.14 -24.32
N ARG A 17 44.76 -17.54 -25.17
CA ARG A 17 43.40 -16.99 -25.16
C ARG A 17 42.68 -17.45 -23.89
N VAL A 18 42.64 -16.58 -22.88
CA VAL A 18 41.77 -16.75 -21.72
C VAL A 18 40.32 -16.60 -22.19
N LEU A 19 39.57 -17.71 -22.15
CA LEU A 19 38.14 -17.71 -22.44
C LEU A 19 37.39 -17.28 -21.18
N MET A 20 37.07 -15.99 -21.07
CA MET A 20 36.23 -15.48 -19.99
C MET A 20 34.79 -15.97 -20.20
N ILE A 21 34.44 -17.08 -19.53
CA ILE A 21 33.05 -17.57 -19.47
C ILE A 21 32.30 -16.65 -18.51
N SER A 22 31.70 -15.60 -19.06
CA SER A 22 30.88 -14.67 -18.29
C SER A 22 29.57 -15.36 -17.91
N ALA A 23 29.49 -15.88 -16.69
CA ALA A 23 28.28 -16.45 -16.14
C ALA A 23 27.29 -15.32 -15.83
N VAL A 24 26.44 -14.98 -16.81
CA VAL A 24 25.34 -14.04 -16.63
C VAL A 24 24.31 -14.71 -15.73
N ALA A 25 24.43 -14.48 -14.42
CA ALA A 25 23.41 -14.84 -13.46
C ALA A 25 22.18 -13.97 -13.73
N CYS A 26 21.15 -14.58 -14.31
CA CYS A 26 19.83 -13.96 -14.44
C CYS A 26 19.20 -13.90 -13.05
N GLY A 27 19.54 -12.87 -12.27
CA GLY A 27 18.88 -12.60 -11.00
C GLY A 27 17.42 -12.24 -11.26
N CYS A 28 16.49 -13.08 -10.81
CA CYS A 28 15.12 -12.64 -10.62
C CYS A 28 15.14 -11.59 -9.51
N THR A 29 15.16 -10.32 -9.90
CA THR A 29 14.82 -9.23 -8.99
C THR A 29 13.34 -9.36 -8.66
N THR A 30 13.03 -9.88 -7.47
CA THR A 30 11.68 -9.78 -6.92
C THR A 30 11.40 -8.30 -6.66
N THR A 31 10.83 -7.62 -7.64
CA THR A 31 10.32 -6.26 -7.48
C THR A 31 9.09 -6.34 -6.59
N TRP A 32 9.32 -6.18 -5.29
CA TRP A 32 8.28 -5.77 -4.36
C TRP A 32 7.86 -4.36 -4.76
N ALA A 33 6.64 -4.22 -5.27
CA ALA A 33 6.00 -2.92 -5.41
C ALA A 33 5.38 -2.58 -4.05
N ALA A 34 5.78 -1.45 -3.47
CA ALA A 34 5.03 -0.86 -2.34
C ALA A 34 3.71 -0.30 -2.88
N GLY A 35 2.61 -0.49 -2.14
CA GLY A 35 1.28 -0.02 -2.52
C GLY A 35 0.74 -0.60 -3.84
N GLY A 36 0.51 -1.91 -3.92
CA GLY A 36 -0.12 -2.54 -5.09
C GLY A 36 -0.87 -3.84 -4.80
N ALA A 37 -2.18 -3.85 -5.11
CA ALA A 37 -3.19 -4.87 -4.80
C ALA A 37 -3.59 -4.95 -3.31
N HIS A 38 -4.88 -4.72 -3.02
CA HIS A 38 -5.47 -4.83 -1.68
C HIS A 38 -5.70 -6.32 -1.34
N GLU A 39 -4.64 -7.03 -0.97
CA GLU A 39 -4.75 -8.43 -0.53
C GLU A 39 -5.38 -8.52 0.88
N HIS A 40 -6.58 -9.11 0.97
CA HIS A 40 -7.22 -9.42 2.25
C HIS A 40 -6.33 -10.32 3.09
N GLY A 41 -6.16 -9.98 4.38
CA GLY A 41 -5.23 -10.66 5.28
C GLY A 41 -3.77 -10.18 5.20
N ALA A 42 -3.44 -9.28 4.26
CA ALA A 42 -2.15 -8.58 4.24
C ALA A 42 -2.28 -7.14 4.78
N ALA A 43 -1.14 -6.58 5.17
CA ALA A 43 -0.95 -5.18 5.54
C ALA A 43 0.48 -4.74 5.17
N GLU A 44 0.68 -3.45 4.94
CA GLU A 44 1.99 -2.83 4.69
C GLU A 44 2.45 -2.07 5.94
N LEU A 45 3.75 -2.11 6.25
CA LEU A 45 4.36 -1.27 7.28
C LEU A 45 5.63 -0.61 6.76
N LEU A 46 5.65 0.72 6.76
CA LEU A 46 6.77 1.55 6.35
C LEU A 46 7.45 2.12 7.61
N LEU A 47 8.76 1.89 7.77
CA LEU A 47 9.57 2.44 8.87
C LEU A 47 10.63 3.40 8.33
N SER A 48 10.59 4.64 8.80
CA SER A 48 11.64 5.65 8.59
C SER A 48 12.40 5.89 9.90
N SER A 49 13.72 6.10 9.82
CA SER A 49 14.58 6.34 10.99
C SER A 49 15.69 7.34 10.68
N GLU A 50 15.64 8.51 11.31
CA GLU A 50 16.65 9.58 11.20
C GLU A 50 17.16 9.93 12.60
N GLY A 51 18.44 9.70 12.87
CA GLY A 51 19.07 10.01 14.14
C GLY A 51 18.49 9.23 15.34
N LYS A 52 17.50 9.83 16.02
CA LYS A 52 16.75 9.25 17.16
C LYS A 52 15.27 9.01 16.84
N ASP A 53 14.76 9.68 15.83
CA ASP A 53 13.34 9.75 15.52
C ASP A 53 12.96 8.57 14.62
N ILE A 54 11.92 7.85 15.00
CA ILE A 54 11.33 6.75 14.22
C ILE A 54 9.92 7.15 13.84
N GLN A 55 9.62 7.11 12.54
CA GLN A 55 8.24 7.18 12.05
C GLN A 55 7.85 5.81 11.50
N ILE A 56 6.66 5.35 11.87
CA ILE A 56 6.07 4.12 11.35
C ILE A 56 4.69 4.42 10.82
N THR A 57 4.42 4.03 9.57
CA THR A 57 3.08 4.02 8.99
C THR A 57 2.67 2.58 8.73
N PHE A 58 1.49 2.20 9.20
CA PHE A 58 0.86 0.90 8.98
C PHE A 58 -0.43 1.11 8.17
N ASN A 59 -0.60 0.36 7.08
CA ASN A 59 -1.77 0.43 6.20
C ASN A 59 -2.36 -0.97 6.00
N ALA A 60 -3.69 -1.11 6.09
CA ALA A 60 -4.38 -2.37 5.81
C ALA A 60 -5.79 -2.14 5.27
N PRO A 61 -6.30 -3.00 4.37
CA PRO A 61 -7.72 -3.01 4.00
C PRO A 61 -8.60 -3.23 5.22
N ALA A 62 -9.71 -2.50 5.34
CA ALA A 62 -10.63 -2.65 6.48
C ALA A 62 -11.21 -4.06 6.62
N GLN A 63 -11.35 -4.80 5.51
CA GLN A 63 -11.69 -6.23 5.54
C GLN A 63 -10.76 -7.01 6.47
N SER A 64 -9.45 -6.73 6.42
CA SER A 64 -8.41 -7.37 7.22
C SER A 64 -8.45 -6.99 8.71
N LEU A 65 -9.12 -5.90 9.09
CA LEU A 65 -9.13 -5.38 10.48
C LEU A 65 -10.50 -5.48 11.18
N VAL A 66 -11.60 -5.23 10.45
CA VAL A 66 -12.98 -5.18 10.96
C VAL A 66 -13.95 -6.13 10.25
N GLY A 67 -13.54 -6.77 9.14
CA GLY A 67 -14.37 -7.74 8.42
C GLY A 67 -15.46 -7.13 7.52
N PHE A 68 -15.28 -5.89 7.07
CA PHE A 68 -16.09 -5.23 6.04
C PHE A 68 -15.34 -4.01 5.47
N GLU A 69 -15.79 -3.49 4.33
CA GLU A 69 -15.17 -2.36 3.60
C GLU A 69 -16.12 -1.18 3.37
N SER A 70 -17.39 -1.31 3.75
CA SER A 70 -18.36 -0.21 3.72
C SER A 70 -18.19 0.72 4.93
N ALA A 71 -18.81 1.90 4.89
CA ALA A 71 -19.09 2.65 6.11
C ALA A 71 -19.83 1.79 7.16
N ALA A 72 -19.59 2.07 8.44
CA ALA A 72 -20.13 1.32 9.58
C ALA A 72 -21.57 1.79 9.93
N ILE A 73 -22.57 1.01 9.52
CA ILE A 73 -23.99 1.38 9.66
C ILE A 73 -24.56 0.88 11.00
N THR A 74 -24.34 -0.40 11.35
CA THR A 74 -24.89 -0.99 12.59
C THR A 74 -24.02 -0.66 13.81
N GLU A 75 -24.59 -0.80 15.01
CA GLU A 75 -23.86 -0.57 16.26
C GLU A 75 -22.74 -1.61 16.45
N GLU A 76 -22.91 -2.84 15.95
CA GLU A 76 -21.87 -3.88 15.94
C GLU A 76 -20.71 -3.51 15.02
N GLN A 77 -20.99 -2.92 13.84
CA GLN A 77 -19.98 -2.42 12.92
C GLN A 77 -19.22 -1.24 13.54
N LYS A 78 -19.92 -0.23 14.07
CA LYS A 78 -19.30 0.94 14.74
C LYS A 78 -18.43 0.50 15.91
N ALA A 79 -18.91 -0.44 16.72
CA ALA A 79 -18.14 -1.02 17.81
C ALA A 79 -16.94 -1.86 17.31
N ALA A 80 -16.98 -2.42 16.10
CA ALA A 80 -15.81 -3.07 15.49
C ALA A 80 -14.75 -2.05 15.08
N VAL A 81 -15.13 -0.95 14.42
CA VAL A 81 -14.19 0.12 14.06
C VAL A 81 -13.57 0.75 15.31
N ALA A 82 -14.39 1.14 16.30
CA ALA A 82 -13.90 1.72 17.55
C ALA A 82 -12.97 0.77 18.36
N ARG A 83 -13.14 -0.56 18.22
CA ARG A 83 -12.18 -1.54 18.78
C ARG A 83 -10.89 -1.59 17.98
N ALA A 84 -10.96 -1.54 16.65
CA ALA A 84 -9.77 -1.55 15.80
C ALA A 84 -8.94 -0.27 15.98
N GLU A 85 -9.60 0.90 15.99
CA GLU A 85 -9.03 2.20 16.32
C GLU A 85 -8.32 2.16 17.69
N ALA A 86 -9.01 1.71 18.75
CA ALA A 86 -8.43 1.63 20.10
C ALA A 86 -7.23 0.68 20.21
N ILE A 87 -7.20 -0.40 19.42
CA ILE A 87 -6.05 -1.32 19.32
C ILE A 87 -4.90 -0.69 18.51
N LEU A 88 -5.20 -0.01 17.40
CA LEU A 88 -4.21 0.69 16.59
C LEU A 88 -3.57 1.87 17.35
N MET A 89 -4.32 2.57 18.19
CA MET A 89 -3.82 3.64 19.07
C MET A 89 -2.87 3.13 20.18
N ALA A 90 -2.70 1.81 20.35
CA ALA A 90 -1.82 1.18 21.33
C ALA A 90 -0.70 0.36 20.64
N PRO A 91 0.24 0.98 19.90
CA PRO A 91 1.22 0.26 19.09
C PRO A 91 2.13 -0.69 19.88
N HIS A 92 2.33 -0.47 21.18
CA HIS A 92 3.07 -1.38 22.06
C HIS A 92 2.40 -2.75 22.24
N ASP A 93 1.09 -2.87 22.03
CA ASP A 93 0.36 -4.14 22.02
C ASP A 93 0.38 -4.82 20.64
N LEU A 94 0.69 -4.06 19.56
CA LEU A 94 0.87 -4.58 18.20
C LEU A 94 2.27 -5.13 17.98
N PHE A 95 3.30 -4.35 18.34
CA PHE A 95 4.69 -4.62 18.04
C PHE A 95 5.67 -4.03 19.07
N SER A 96 6.91 -4.51 19.01
CA SER A 96 8.04 -4.04 19.80
C SER A 96 9.27 -3.84 18.91
N LEU A 97 9.96 -2.73 19.12
CA LEU A 97 11.23 -2.41 18.47
C LEU A 97 12.38 -2.98 19.32
N THR A 98 13.39 -3.56 18.67
CA THR A 98 14.52 -4.22 19.34
C THR A 98 15.84 -3.63 18.85
N GLY A 99 16.80 -3.41 19.76
CA GLY A 99 18.14 -2.89 19.46
C GLY A 99 18.41 -1.49 20.03
N ASN A 100 17.35 -0.76 20.36
CA ASN A 100 17.38 0.56 21.00
C ASN A 100 16.12 0.68 21.90
N SER A 101 16.14 1.57 22.89
CA SER A 101 14.98 1.89 23.73
C SER A 101 14.21 3.04 23.09
N CYS A 102 12.93 2.91 22.77
CA CYS A 102 12.15 3.99 22.13
C CYS A 102 10.77 4.18 22.78
N GLU A 103 10.40 5.43 23.02
CA GLU A 103 9.15 5.86 23.67
C GLU A 103 8.19 6.46 22.62
N LEU A 104 6.89 6.17 22.76
CA LEU A 104 5.86 6.67 21.85
C LEU A 104 5.59 8.16 22.14
N ILE A 105 5.77 9.00 21.12
CA ILE A 105 5.54 10.45 21.18
C ILE A 105 4.16 10.81 20.64
N ASP A 106 3.75 10.21 19.52
CA ASP A 106 2.43 10.38 18.91
C ASP A 106 1.93 9.08 18.28
N ALA A 107 0.61 8.88 18.33
CA ALA A 107 -0.11 7.89 17.57
C ALA A 107 -1.39 8.52 16.99
N THR A 108 -1.57 8.41 15.67
CA THR A 108 -2.73 8.89 14.94
C THR A 108 -3.27 7.76 14.07
N VAL A 109 -4.59 7.53 14.08
CA VAL A 109 -5.26 6.48 13.31
C VAL A 109 -6.35 7.09 12.45
N ASP A 110 -6.42 6.72 11.18
CA ASP A 110 -7.47 7.14 10.25
C ASP A 110 -8.38 5.96 9.90
N VAL A 111 -9.64 6.10 10.31
CA VAL A 111 -10.77 5.20 10.02
C VAL A 111 -11.91 5.94 9.30
N SER A 112 -11.63 7.10 8.70
CA SER A 112 -12.63 7.98 8.06
C SER A 112 -13.36 7.30 6.90
N SER A 113 -12.65 6.40 6.19
CA SER A 113 -13.19 5.52 5.14
C SER A 113 -14.38 4.67 5.62
N LEU A 114 -14.37 4.29 6.91
CA LEU A 114 -15.43 3.50 7.55
C LEU A 114 -16.51 4.36 8.22
N GLY A 115 -16.48 5.69 8.06
CA GLY A 115 -17.48 6.61 8.61
C GLY A 115 -17.50 6.70 10.15
N ALA A 116 -16.46 6.18 10.82
CA ALA A 116 -16.37 6.19 12.27
C ALA A 116 -15.85 7.53 12.80
N VAL A 117 -16.74 8.49 13.00
CA VAL A 117 -16.42 9.70 13.77
C VAL A 117 -16.28 9.33 15.24
N ALA A 118 -15.09 9.54 15.80
CA ALA A 118 -14.73 9.13 17.15
C ALA A 118 -15.62 9.72 18.26
N THR A 119 -15.65 9.04 19.42
CA THR A 119 -16.64 9.21 20.49
C THR A 119 -16.53 10.54 21.28
N ALA A 120 -16.94 11.65 20.66
CA ALA A 120 -17.33 12.86 21.38
C ALA A 120 -18.82 12.81 21.76
N PRO A 121 -19.27 13.42 22.88
CA PRO A 121 -20.69 13.58 23.20
C PRO A 121 -21.30 14.71 22.36
N SER A 122 -21.32 14.53 21.04
CA SER A 122 -21.99 15.42 20.10
C SER A 122 -23.49 15.49 20.42
N GLN A 123 -24.09 16.64 20.14
CA GLN A 123 -25.54 16.83 20.25
C GLN A 123 -26.23 15.94 19.19
N PRO A 124 -27.55 15.66 19.30
CA PRO A 124 -28.28 15.06 18.19
C PRO A 124 -28.26 16.00 16.99
N GLU A 125 -27.35 15.75 16.05
CA GLU A 125 -27.33 16.38 14.74
C GLU A 125 -28.66 16.05 14.05
N ALA A 126 -29.57 17.03 14.05
CA ALA A 126 -30.79 16.92 13.29
C ALA A 126 -30.42 16.96 11.82
N HIS A 127 -30.51 15.80 11.15
CA HIS A 127 -30.46 15.74 9.69
C HIS A 127 -31.53 16.68 9.14
N ALA A 128 -31.08 17.86 8.69
CA ALA A 128 -31.92 18.80 7.99
C ALA A 128 -32.35 18.13 6.69
N ASP A 129 -33.65 17.94 6.54
CA ASP A 129 -34.25 17.40 5.33
C ASP A 129 -33.84 18.28 4.14
N HIS A 130 -32.97 17.77 3.27
CA HIS A 130 -32.59 18.43 2.04
C HIS A 130 -33.74 18.23 1.04
N SER A 131 -34.79 19.03 1.25
CA SER A 131 -35.86 19.21 0.29
C SER A 131 -35.31 19.92 -0.95
N GLU A 132 -34.78 19.14 -1.89
CA GLU A 132 -34.47 19.59 -3.24
C GLU A 132 -35.74 20.22 -3.84
N GLU A 133 -35.73 21.54 -4.05
CA GLU A 133 -36.80 22.25 -4.75
C GLU A 133 -36.69 21.96 -6.26
N HIS A 134 -37.00 20.72 -6.64
CA HIS A 134 -37.27 20.37 -8.03
C HIS A 134 -38.53 21.11 -8.48
N ALA A 135 -38.34 22.15 -9.28
CA ALA A 135 -39.42 22.84 -9.95
C ALA A 135 -39.91 21.96 -11.12
N ASP A 136 -40.93 21.14 -10.86
CA ASP A 136 -41.66 20.38 -11.88
C ASP A 136 -42.42 21.35 -12.82
N ASP A 137 -41.76 21.78 -13.90
CA ASP A 137 -42.38 22.59 -14.96
C ASP A 137 -43.09 21.64 -15.95
N HIS A 138 -44.38 21.42 -15.75
CA HIS A 138 -45.22 20.53 -16.54
C HIS A 138 -45.74 21.22 -17.82
N ASP A 139 -45.20 20.83 -18.98
CA ASP A 139 -45.77 21.16 -20.30
C ASP A 139 -46.32 19.87 -20.98
N ASP A 140 -47.50 19.42 -20.51
CA ASP A 140 -48.28 18.36 -21.15
C ASP A 140 -49.09 18.91 -22.34
N HIS A 141 -48.69 18.64 -23.59
CA HIS A 141 -49.58 18.78 -24.75
C HIS A 141 -49.24 17.81 -25.92
N ASP A 142 -50.07 16.77 -26.06
CA ASP A 142 -50.07 15.81 -27.19
C ASP A 142 -50.66 16.39 -28.50
N ASP A 143 -50.31 15.77 -29.65
CA ASP A 143 -51.09 15.58 -30.90
C ASP A 143 -51.75 16.81 -31.62
N HIS A 144 -52.01 16.90 -32.93
CA HIS A 144 -51.94 16.11 -34.18
C HIS A 144 -52.02 17.18 -35.34
N ASP A 145 -51.68 17.03 -36.63
CA ASP A 145 -51.24 15.90 -37.45
C ASP A 145 -50.52 16.39 -38.75
N GLU A 146 -50.04 15.46 -39.58
CA GLU A 146 -49.90 15.47 -41.06
C GLU A 146 -49.93 16.82 -41.87
N ASP A 147 -48.83 17.14 -42.58
CA ASP A 147 -48.78 17.09 -44.07
C ASP A 147 -47.38 17.47 -44.63
N HIS A 148 -46.79 16.63 -45.50
CA HIS A 148 -46.03 17.01 -46.73
C HIS A 148 -45.19 15.86 -47.30
N ALA A 149 -45.69 15.23 -48.37
CA ALA A 149 -44.97 14.18 -49.09
C ALA A 149 -43.92 14.71 -50.08
N SER A 150 -42.69 14.20 -50.00
CA SER A 150 -41.81 14.02 -51.17
C SER A 150 -40.71 12.97 -50.95
N THR A 151 -40.95 11.79 -51.54
CA THR A 151 -40.02 11.12 -52.46
C THR A 151 -38.54 11.04 -52.10
N SER A 152 -38.13 9.86 -51.64
CA SER A 152 -36.84 9.19 -51.94
C SER A 152 -35.55 9.99 -51.77
N ASP A 153 -34.80 9.69 -50.71
CA ASP A 153 -33.43 9.20 -50.94
C ASP A 153 -32.99 8.15 -49.91
N ASN A 154 -32.09 7.26 -50.33
CA ASN A 154 -31.82 6.00 -49.63
C ASN A 154 -30.54 6.06 -48.78
N HIS A 155 -30.61 6.77 -47.65
CA HIS A 155 -29.48 6.93 -46.73
C HIS A 155 -29.40 5.82 -45.69
N VAL A 156 -28.48 4.89 -45.90
CA VAL A 156 -27.95 4.02 -44.85
C VAL A 156 -27.21 4.91 -43.87
N HIS A 157 -27.76 5.11 -42.68
CA HIS A 157 -27.03 5.69 -41.58
C HIS A 157 -26.10 4.62 -41.01
N GLU A 158 -24.84 4.67 -41.43
CA GLU A 158 -23.74 4.09 -40.66
C GLU A 158 -23.75 4.80 -39.30
N HIS A 159 -24.33 4.15 -38.30
CA HIS A 159 -24.17 4.60 -36.92
C HIS A 159 -22.69 4.48 -36.61
N HIS A 160 -22.06 5.62 -36.29
CA HIS A 160 -20.68 5.64 -35.85
C HIS A 160 -20.51 4.65 -34.71
N ASP A 161 -19.50 3.78 -34.83
CA ASP A 161 -18.97 3.06 -33.69
C ASP A 161 -18.54 4.12 -32.67
N HIS A 162 -19.37 4.27 -31.63
CA HIS A 162 -18.87 4.82 -30.39
C HIS A 162 -18.00 3.73 -29.81
N ASP A 163 -16.68 3.88 -30.01
CA ASP A 163 -15.67 3.24 -29.17
C ASP A 163 -15.92 3.74 -27.74
N ASP A 164 -16.84 3.05 -27.07
CA ASP A 164 -17.05 3.14 -25.63
C ASP A 164 -15.85 2.44 -25.00
N ASP A 165 -14.70 3.14 -25.03
CA ASP A 165 -13.60 2.98 -24.09
C ASP A 165 -14.13 3.38 -22.71
N GLY A 166 -15.12 2.61 -22.23
CA GLY A 166 -15.60 2.57 -20.88
C GLY A 166 -14.49 2.00 -20.03
N ASP A 167 -13.47 2.83 -19.78
CA ASP A 167 -12.50 2.69 -18.71
C ASP A 167 -13.27 2.91 -17.41
N ALA A 168 -14.10 1.90 -17.11
CA ALA A 168 -14.80 1.70 -15.87
C ALA A 168 -13.75 1.36 -14.83
N SER A 169 -13.00 2.39 -14.44
CA SER A 169 -12.34 2.46 -13.16
C SER A 169 -13.40 2.58 -12.07
N ASP A 170 -14.26 1.56 -11.98
CA ASP A 170 -14.62 0.93 -10.72
C ASP A 170 -13.32 0.40 -10.09
N ALA A 171 -12.45 1.35 -9.72
CA ALA A 171 -11.49 1.13 -8.69
C ALA A 171 -12.33 0.89 -7.45
N ASP A 172 -12.48 -0.38 -7.08
CA ASP A 172 -12.76 -0.80 -5.71
C ASP A 172 -11.68 -0.17 -4.83
N SER A 173 -11.89 1.10 -4.50
CA SER A 173 -11.12 1.89 -3.56
C SER A 173 -11.55 1.41 -2.18
N HIS A 174 -11.21 0.15 -1.89
CA HIS A 174 -11.51 -0.54 -0.65
C HIS A 174 -11.16 0.40 0.50
N SER A 175 -12.04 0.48 1.50
CA SER A 175 -11.79 1.33 2.66
C SER A 175 -10.53 0.84 3.37
N ASP A 176 -9.38 1.46 3.10
CA ASP A 176 -8.17 1.22 3.86
C ASP A 176 -8.27 1.94 5.22
N VAL A 177 -7.58 1.38 6.20
CA VAL A 177 -7.34 1.98 7.51
C VAL A 177 -5.83 2.20 7.64
N SER A 178 -5.43 3.40 8.05
CA SER A 178 -4.02 3.74 8.27
C SER A 178 -3.76 4.11 9.74
N ALA A 179 -2.55 3.84 10.20
CA ALA A 179 -2.05 4.28 11.49
C ALA A 179 -0.64 4.83 11.34
N SER A 180 -0.39 6.01 11.91
CA SER A 180 0.92 6.66 11.93
C SER A 180 1.41 6.82 13.36
N TYR A 181 2.67 6.48 13.59
CA TYR A 181 3.31 6.48 14.90
C TYR A 181 4.63 7.24 14.82
N THR A 182 4.89 8.07 15.84
CA THR A 182 6.19 8.72 16.05
C THR A 182 6.78 8.25 17.37
N PHE A 183 8.03 7.78 17.36
CA PHE A 183 8.78 7.41 18.55
C PHE A 183 10.10 8.19 18.63
N GLU A 184 10.54 8.57 19.84
CA GLU A 184 11.92 9.01 20.09
C GLU A 184 12.70 7.88 20.76
N CYS A 185 13.89 7.57 20.26
CA CYS A 185 14.80 6.60 20.85
C CYS A 185 15.84 7.23 21.79
N GLU A 186 16.22 6.51 22.85
CA GLU A 186 17.20 6.94 23.87
C GLU A 186 18.55 7.31 23.25
N SER A 187 18.95 6.59 22.20
CA SER A 187 20.21 6.75 21.47
C SER A 187 20.01 6.76 19.96
N ASN A 188 21.10 6.99 19.21
CA ASN A 188 21.15 6.83 17.76
C ASN A 188 21.60 5.41 17.34
N GLU A 189 21.49 4.40 18.21
CA GLU A 189 21.87 3.02 17.87
C GLU A 189 20.84 2.37 16.96
N ALA A 190 21.33 1.57 16.00
CA ALA A 190 20.52 0.98 14.95
C ALA A 190 19.50 -0.02 15.49
N LEU A 191 18.24 0.11 15.05
CA LEU A 191 17.25 -0.93 15.28
C LEU A 191 17.70 -2.24 14.60
N THR A 192 17.47 -3.35 15.28
CA THR A 192 17.84 -4.70 14.83
C THR A 192 16.63 -5.47 14.30
N ARG A 193 15.44 -5.24 14.87
CA ARG A 193 14.25 -6.05 14.60
C ARG A 193 12.98 -5.32 15.01
N ILE A 194 11.93 -5.47 14.21
CA ILE A 194 10.55 -5.28 14.65
C ILE A 194 9.93 -6.65 14.95
N VAL A 195 9.31 -6.80 16.11
CA VAL A 195 8.64 -8.03 16.56
C VAL A 195 7.18 -7.72 16.82
N PHE A 196 6.31 -8.26 15.98
CA PHE A 196 4.86 -8.21 16.18
C PHE A 196 4.44 -9.18 17.29
N ASN A 197 3.20 -9.06 17.77
CA ASN A 197 2.65 -9.85 18.88
C ASN A 197 3.09 -11.34 18.87
N ARG A 198 3.55 -11.80 20.03
CA ARG A 198 4.28 -13.08 20.19
C ARG A 198 3.45 -14.32 19.89
N ASP A 199 2.13 -14.23 19.99
CA ASP A 199 1.21 -15.35 19.76
C ASP A 199 0.60 -15.35 18.33
N GLY A 200 0.93 -14.35 17.50
CA GLY A 200 0.45 -14.21 16.11
C GLY A 200 0.36 -12.75 15.68
N LEU A 201 0.14 -12.49 14.38
CA LEU A 201 -0.06 -11.13 13.89
C LEU A 201 -1.37 -10.51 14.43
N PRO A 202 -1.42 -9.17 14.62
CA PRO A 202 -2.64 -8.50 15.05
C PRO A 202 -3.77 -8.68 14.03
N PHE A 203 -5.02 -8.53 14.49
CA PHE A 203 -6.27 -8.69 13.72
C PHE A 203 -6.50 -10.05 13.03
N GLY A 204 -5.56 -10.99 13.13
CA GLY A 204 -5.60 -12.26 12.39
C GLY A 204 -4.99 -12.19 11.00
N LEU A 205 -4.19 -11.15 10.72
CA LEU A 205 -3.44 -11.01 9.46
C LEU A 205 -2.60 -12.26 9.15
N GLU A 206 -2.54 -12.64 7.88
CA GLU A 206 -1.63 -13.67 7.37
C GLU A 206 -0.23 -13.12 7.08
N ARG A 207 -0.14 -11.81 6.80
CA ARG A 207 1.11 -11.15 6.39
C ARG A 207 1.18 -9.68 6.85
N ILE A 208 2.37 -9.24 7.25
CA ILE A 208 2.75 -7.82 7.23
C ILE A 208 4.02 -7.68 6.41
N ASP A 209 3.96 -6.90 5.33
CA ASP A 209 5.10 -6.58 4.48
C ASP A 209 5.76 -5.31 5.02
N VAL A 210 6.98 -5.46 5.52
CA VAL A 210 7.73 -4.38 6.20
C VAL A 210 8.81 -3.84 5.27
N LEU A 211 8.75 -2.55 4.96
CA LEU A 211 9.82 -1.81 4.28
C LEU A 211 10.45 -0.82 5.25
N TRP A 212 11.75 -0.58 5.13
CA TRP A 212 12.44 0.41 5.95
C TRP A 212 13.50 1.22 5.21
N VAL A 213 13.70 2.46 5.67
CA VAL A 213 14.76 3.37 5.25
C VAL A 213 15.34 4.06 6.49
N ALA A 214 16.66 4.00 6.67
CA ALA A 214 17.33 4.54 7.84
C ALA A 214 18.80 4.92 7.58
N ASP A 215 19.38 5.73 8.47
CA ASP A 215 20.83 6.03 8.51
C ASP A 215 21.72 4.78 8.50
N TRP A 216 21.24 3.69 9.10
CA TRP A 216 21.93 2.40 9.22
C TRP A 216 21.61 1.42 8.08
N GLY A 217 20.72 1.76 7.14
CA GLY A 217 20.42 0.95 5.96
C GLY A 217 18.95 1.01 5.51
N GLN A 218 18.66 0.36 4.38
CA GLN A 218 17.30 0.22 3.85
C GLN A 218 17.03 -1.23 3.41
N GLY A 219 15.77 -1.62 3.35
CA GLY A 219 15.40 -2.98 2.95
C GLY A 219 13.90 -3.26 2.99
N ALA A 220 13.57 -4.53 2.77
CA ALA A 220 12.22 -5.07 2.92
C ALA A 220 12.28 -6.49 3.51
N GLY A 221 11.22 -6.90 4.20
CA GLY A 221 11.07 -8.22 4.79
C GLY A 221 9.63 -8.47 5.24
N GLN A 222 9.30 -9.72 5.52
CA GLN A 222 7.93 -10.17 5.73
C GLN A 222 7.74 -10.78 7.12
N ALA A 223 6.70 -10.36 7.84
CA ALA A 223 6.20 -11.04 9.04
C ALA A 223 4.98 -11.91 8.70
N THR A 224 4.85 -13.05 9.38
CA THR A 224 3.71 -13.98 9.27
C THR A 224 3.38 -14.56 10.65
N PRO A 225 2.22 -15.20 10.87
CA PRO A 225 1.90 -15.83 12.16
C PRO A 225 2.93 -16.89 12.61
N GLN A 226 3.65 -17.52 11.68
CA GLN A 226 4.70 -18.50 11.98
C GLN A 226 6.09 -17.86 12.20
N SER A 227 6.25 -16.59 11.83
CA SER A 227 7.47 -15.80 12.04
C SER A 227 7.11 -14.31 12.20
N PRO A 228 6.56 -13.89 13.35
CA PRO A 228 6.05 -12.53 13.57
C PRO A 228 7.16 -11.51 13.87
N SER A 229 8.26 -11.54 13.11
CA SER A 229 9.33 -10.54 13.24
C SER A 229 10.15 -10.38 11.97
N VAL A 230 10.50 -9.13 11.65
CA VAL A 230 11.41 -8.78 10.55
C VAL A 230 12.74 -8.28 11.13
N ASN A 231 13.84 -8.89 10.70
CA ASN A 231 15.19 -8.39 10.94
C ASN A 231 15.42 -7.16 10.06
N LEU A 232 15.86 -6.06 10.68
CA LEU A 232 16.07 -4.79 9.99
C LEU A 232 17.53 -4.62 9.49
N GLN A 233 18.46 -5.43 9.97
CA GLN A 233 19.87 -5.35 9.57
C GLN A 233 20.21 -6.43 8.53
N ASN A 234 20.50 -5.98 7.30
CA ASN A 234 20.91 -6.80 6.14
C ASN A 234 22.43 -6.85 5.99
#